data_AF-A0A7U9R7Z1-F1
#
_entry.id   AF-A0A7U9R7Z1-F1
#
_cell.length_a   1.000
_cell.length_b   1.000
_cell.length_c   1.000
_cell.angle_alpha   90.00
_cell.angle_beta   90.00
_cell.angle_gamma   90.00
#
_symmetry.space_group_name_H-M   'P 1'
#
loop_
_entity.id
_entity.type
_entity.pdbx_description
1 polymer ?
#
loop_
_entity_poly.entity_id
_entity_poly.type
_entity_poly.pdbx_seq_one_letter_code
_entity_poly.pdbx_strand_id
1 'polypeptide(L)'
;MVSAYPELDGIVIAGMTQTCLPGVIQSLQNLGMTDKVKVSCIDFNENQTEYFEKNSVSGVIGGHFTGGAWLAVLAINKLQGTPLVEEAVSIKDEFLVLQSVDDAKNYDTHLYDELPYTSDEYAQMSKKINEAFTYDDLLEIIAAYSIEDVMTRHGAQ
;
A
#
# COMPACT_ATOMS: atom_id res chain seq x y z
N MET A 1 26.69 -8.91 -5.19
CA MET A 1 26.45 -8.93 -3.73
C MET A 1 26.24 -10.35 -3.24
N VAL A 2 25.20 -11.06 -3.68
CA VAL A 2 24.88 -12.42 -3.20
C VAL A 2 26.08 -13.38 -3.24
N SER A 3 26.85 -13.43 -4.33
CA SER A 3 28.04 -14.30 -4.43
C SER A 3 29.22 -13.91 -3.52
N ALA A 4 29.24 -12.66 -3.03
CA ALA A 4 30.31 -12.15 -2.16
C ALA A 4 30.00 -12.37 -0.67
N TYR A 5 28.73 -12.68 -0.33
CA TYR A 5 28.25 -12.84 1.04
C TYR A 5 27.44 -14.16 1.13
N PRO A 6 28.10 -15.32 1.20
CA PRO A 6 27.43 -16.62 1.28
C PRO A 6 26.55 -16.80 2.54
N GLU A 7 26.78 -16.00 3.57
CA GLU A 7 26.02 -15.92 4.82
C GLU A 7 24.80 -14.98 4.75
N LEU A 8 24.48 -14.42 3.58
CA LEU A 8 23.35 -13.51 3.42
C LEU A 8 22.02 -14.21 3.77
N ASP A 9 21.32 -13.70 4.79
CA ASP A 9 20.01 -14.22 5.20
C ASP A 9 18.83 -13.50 4.53
N GLY A 10 19.03 -12.24 4.11
CA GLY A 10 17.93 -11.47 3.55
C GLY A 10 18.34 -10.23 2.75
N ILE A 11 17.41 -9.79 1.91
CA ILE A 11 17.52 -8.60 1.07
C ILE A 11 16.25 -7.77 1.25
N VAL A 12 16.43 -6.48 1.54
CA VAL A 12 15.33 -5.50 1.56
C VAL A 12 15.53 -4.52 0.41
N ILE A 13 14.55 -4.43 -0.48
CA ILE A 13 14.51 -3.46 -1.58
C ILE A 13 13.67 -2.27 -1.11
N ALA A 14 14.33 -1.14 -0.82
CA ALA A 14 13.68 0.02 -0.21
C ALA A 14 12.92 0.93 -1.21
N GLY A 15 12.84 0.55 -2.48
CA GLY A 15 12.16 1.30 -3.54
C GLY A 15 12.61 0.84 -4.92
N MET A 16 11.96 1.37 -5.96
CA MET A 16 12.17 0.92 -7.34
C MET A 16 11.94 -0.60 -7.52
N THR A 17 11.02 -1.18 -6.75
CA THR A 17 10.77 -2.62 -6.74
C THR A 17 10.43 -3.16 -8.13
N GLN A 18 9.72 -2.38 -8.95
CA GLN A 18 9.41 -2.74 -10.33
C GLN A 18 10.66 -3.10 -11.15
N THR A 19 11.78 -2.41 -10.93
CA THR A 19 13.02 -2.61 -11.71
C THR A 19 14.06 -3.44 -10.98
N CYS A 20 14.15 -3.34 -9.64
CA CYS A 20 15.15 -4.05 -8.85
C CYS A 20 14.78 -5.51 -8.58
N LEU A 21 13.51 -5.80 -8.25
CA LEU A 21 13.08 -7.12 -7.80
C LEU A 21 13.37 -8.21 -8.83
N PRO A 22 13.05 -8.05 -10.14
CA PRO A 22 13.29 -9.10 -11.13
C PRO A 22 14.77 -9.53 -11.19
N GLY A 23 15.69 -8.56 -11.12
CA GLY A 23 17.14 -8.83 -11.13
C GLY A 23 17.63 -9.53 -9.87
N VAL A 24 17.07 -9.18 -8.70
CA VAL A 24 17.37 -9.87 -7.43
C VAL A 24 16.89 -11.31 -7.47
N ILE A 25 15.64 -11.55 -7.87
CA ILE A 25 15.05 -12.90 -7.96
C ILE A 25 15.84 -13.75 -8.95
N GLN A 26 16.14 -13.25 -10.15
CA GLN A 26 16.91 -14.00 -11.14
C GLN A 26 18.32 -14.37 -10.62
N SER A 27 18.96 -13.46 -9.87
CA SER A 27 20.28 -13.72 -9.30
C SER A 27 20.24 -14.81 -8.22
N LEU A 28 19.23 -14.79 -7.34
CA LEU A 28 19.04 -15.82 -6.32
C LEU A 28 18.74 -17.18 -6.94
N GLN A 29 17.91 -17.22 -7.99
CA GLN A 29 17.61 -18.44 -8.74
C GLN A 29 18.86 -19.03 -9.39
N ASN A 30 19.67 -18.21 -10.06
CA ASN A 30 20.91 -18.64 -10.71
C ASN A 30 21.95 -19.21 -9.72
N LEU A 31 21.92 -18.75 -8.47
CA LEU A 31 22.82 -19.18 -7.40
C LEU A 31 22.23 -20.32 -6.54
N GLY A 32 20.99 -20.75 -6.80
CA GLY A 32 20.31 -21.76 -5.98
C GLY A 32 20.04 -21.30 -4.54
N MET A 33 19.76 -20.00 -4.36
CA MET A 33 19.61 -19.34 -3.05
C MET A 33 18.18 -18.88 -2.75
N THR A 34 17.22 -19.12 -3.65
CA THR A 34 15.80 -18.70 -3.50
C THR A 34 15.21 -19.06 -2.15
N ASP A 35 15.34 -20.31 -1.69
CA ASP A 35 14.74 -20.76 -0.43
C ASP A 35 15.56 -20.40 0.82
N LYS A 36 16.75 -19.83 0.63
CA LYS A 36 17.70 -19.52 1.72
C LYS A 36 17.70 -18.05 2.10
N VAL A 37 17.52 -17.17 1.11
CA VAL A 37 17.56 -15.71 1.30
C VAL A 37 16.14 -15.17 1.28
N LYS A 38 15.73 -14.50 2.36
CA LYS A 38 14.44 -13.82 2.42
C LYS A 38 14.48 -12.52 1.63
N VAL A 39 13.45 -12.24 0.85
CA VAL A 39 13.38 -11.00 0.06
C VAL A 39 12.13 -10.25 0.44
N SER A 40 12.29 -8.98 0.84
CA SER A 40 11.18 -8.07 1.08
C SER A 40 11.37 -6.76 0.33
N CYS A 41 10.28 -6.10 0.00
CA CYS A 41 10.34 -4.88 -0.80
C CYS A 41 9.28 -3.84 -0.43
N ILE A 42 9.58 -2.59 -0.74
CA ILE A 42 8.67 -1.44 -0.70
C ILE A 42 8.22 -1.15 -2.13
N ASP A 43 6.93 -0.92 -2.32
CA ASP A 43 6.21 -0.83 -3.60
C ASP A 43 5.85 -2.19 -4.18
N PHE A 44 4.70 -2.21 -4.85
CA PHE A 44 4.15 -3.39 -5.50
C PHE A 44 4.72 -3.58 -6.89
N ASN A 45 4.78 -4.85 -7.30
CA ASN A 45 5.21 -5.25 -8.65
C ASN A 45 4.01 -5.87 -9.37
N GLU A 46 3.89 -5.63 -10.66
CA GLU A 46 2.81 -6.20 -11.50
C GLU A 46 2.76 -7.75 -11.45
N ASN A 47 3.87 -8.43 -11.14
CA ASN A 47 3.97 -9.89 -11.04
C ASN A 47 4.04 -10.38 -9.58
N GLN A 48 3.59 -9.58 -8.61
CA GLN A 48 3.70 -9.90 -7.18
C GLN A 48 3.06 -11.24 -6.79
N THR A 49 1.88 -11.56 -7.32
CA THR A 49 1.20 -12.83 -7.05
C THR A 49 2.06 -14.02 -7.47
N GLU A 50 2.70 -13.96 -8.64
CA GLU A 50 3.63 -15.00 -9.10
C GLU A 50 4.85 -15.12 -8.17
N TYR A 51 5.40 -14.00 -7.69
CA TYR A 51 6.52 -14.03 -6.75
C TYR A 51 6.15 -14.67 -5.42
N PHE A 52 4.95 -14.43 -4.89
CA PHE A 52 4.46 -15.11 -3.68
C PHE A 52 4.22 -16.60 -3.93
N GLU A 53 3.60 -16.98 -5.06
CA GLU A 53 3.34 -18.39 -5.41
C GLU A 53 4.64 -19.19 -5.56
N LYS A 54 5.70 -18.54 -6.03
CA LYS A 54 7.05 -19.13 -6.15
C LYS A 54 7.89 -19.00 -4.87
N ASN A 55 7.33 -18.50 -3.76
CA ASN A 55 8.04 -18.23 -2.51
C ASN A 55 9.31 -17.36 -2.71
N SER A 56 9.30 -16.51 -3.74
CA SER A 56 10.43 -15.66 -4.13
C SER A 56 10.49 -14.36 -3.34
N VAL A 57 9.36 -13.95 -2.74
CA VAL A 57 9.27 -12.84 -1.78
C VAL A 57 8.67 -13.33 -0.47
N SER A 58 9.11 -12.73 0.63
CA SER A 58 8.69 -13.04 2.00
C SER A 58 7.72 -12.02 2.58
N GLY A 59 7.57 -10.86 1.92
CA GLY A 59 6.61 -9.84 2.28
C GLY A 59 6.88 -8.54 1.52
N VAL A 60 5.82 -7.84 1.15
CA VAL A 60 5.88 -6.59 0.39
C VAL A 60 4.98 -5.58 1.08
N ILE A 61 5.45 -4.33 1.21
CA ILE A 61 4.62 -3.22 1.66
C ILE A 61 4.48 -2.19 0.53
N GLY A 62 3.31 -1.60 0.38
CA GLY A 62 3.00 -0.72 -0.75
C GLY A 62 1.67 -0.02 -0.55
N GLY A 63 1.03 0.42 -1.65
CA GLY A 63 -0.33 0.95 -1.58
C GLY A 63 -0.50 2.36 -0.98
N HIS A 64 0.57 3.04 -0.58
CA HIS A 64 0.56 4.40 -0.02
C HIS A 64 0.18 5.51 -1.03
N PHE A 65 -0.52 5.16 -2.11
CA PHE A 65 -0.97 6.11 -3.13
C PHE A 65 -2.16 6.95 -2.64
N THR A 66 -2.78 6.58 -1.52
CA THR A 66 -3.84 7.31 -0.81
C THR A 66 -3.34 8.62 -0.17
N GLY A 67 -2.05 8.75 0.15
CA GLY A 67 -1.47 9.96 0.76
C GLY A 67 -1.78 11.25 -0.01
N GLY A 68 -1.80 11.18 -1.35
CA GLY A 68 -2.21 12.32 -2.19
C GLY A 68 -3.68 12.71 -2.03
N ALA A 69 -4.56 11.72 -1.80
CA ALA A 69 -5.98 11.95 -1.58
C ALA A 69 -6.23 12.60 -0.21
N TRP A 70 -5.52 12.21 0.84
CA TRP A 70 -5.64 12.82 2.17
C TRP A 70 -5.25 14.29 2.17
N LEU A 71 -4.17 14.63 1.44
CA LEU A 71 -3.81 16.02 1.21
C LEU A 71 -4.92 16.79 0.46
N ALA A 72 -5.53 16.17 -0.55
CA ALA A 72 -6.62 16.79 -1.31
C ALA A 72 -7.86 17.04 -0.44
N VAL A 73 -8.26 16.09 0.41
CA VAL A 73 -9.39 16.24 1.35
C VAL A 73 -9.17 17.45 2.27
N LEU A 74 -7.99 17.56 2.88
CA LEU A 74 -7.65 18.70 3.74
C LEU A 74 -7.65 20.03 2.96
N ALA A 75 -6.99 20.06 1.80
CA ALA A 75 -6.86 21.25 0.98
C ALA A 75 -8.22 21.75 0.46
N ILE A 76 -9.07 20.84 -0.02
CA ILE A 76 -10.40 21.18 -0.54
C ILE A 76 -11.28 21.75 0.57
N ASN A 77 -11.30 21.13 1.75
CA ASN A 77 -12.05 21.65 2.89
C ASN A 77 -11.57 23.06 3.30
N LYS A 78 -10.25 23.30 3.34
CA LYS A 78 -9.69 24.65 3.60
C LYS A 78 -10.11 25.65 2.53
N LEU A 79 -9.99 25.30 1.25
CA LEU A 79 -10.36 26.17 0.12
C LEU A 79 -11.86 26.49 0.06
N GLN A 80 -12.70 25.58 0.56
CA GLN A 80 -14.15 25.78 0.67
C GLN A 80 -14.57 26.62 1.90
N GLY A 81 -13.62 27.03 2.75
CA GLY A 81 -13.89 27.79 3.97
C GLY A 81 -14.38 26.95 5.13
N THR A 82 -14.26 25.62 5.05
CA THR A 82 -14.65 24.66 6.10
C THR A 82 -13.47 23.75 6.47
N PRO A 83 -12.34 24.30 6.95
CA PRO A 83 -11.19 23.48 7.32
C PRO A 83 -11.55 22.37 8.32
N LEU A 84 -10.95 21.19 8.13
CA LEU A 84 -11.02 20.11 9.13
C LEU A 84 -10.08 20.42 10.32
N VAL A 85 -8.95 21.04 10.03
CA VAL A 85 -7.93 21.48 10.99
C VAL A 85 -7.35 22.82 10.54
N GLU A 86 -7.07 23.73 11.48
CA GLU A 86 -6.58 25.07 11.15
C GLU A 86 -5.08 25.11 10.89
N GLU A 87 -4.31 24.34 11.65
CA GLU A 87 -2.86 24.30 11.62
C GLU A 87 -2.33 23.34 10.55
N ALA A 88 -1.07 23.53 10.17
CA ALA A 88 -0.36 22.54 9.37
C ALA A 88 -0.15 21.25 10.18
N VAL A 89 -0.55 20.12 9.60
CA VAL A 89 -0.46 18.80 10.23
C VAL A 89 0.41 17.86 9.41
N SER A 90 1.07 16.93 10.09
CA SER A 90 1.68 15.76 9.47
C SER A 90 0.74 14.58 9.69
N ILE A 91 0.35 13.95 8.60
CA ILE A 91 -0.45 12.72 8.61
C ILE A 91 0.49 11.57 8.32
N LYS A 92 0.37 10.50 9.09
CA LYS A 92 0.99 9.21 8.78
C LYS A 92 0.07 8.48 7.82
N ASP A 93 0.52 8.30 6.58
CA ASP A 93 -0.15 7.42 5.63
C ASP A 93 0.21 5.97 5.93
N GLU A 94 -0.72 5.06 5.65
CA GLU A 94 -0.53 3.62 5.91
C GLU A 94 -0.14 2.87 4.64
N PHE A 95 0.72 1.86 4.81
CA PHE A 95 1.04 0.91 3.76
C PHE A 95 0.11 -0.29 3.85
N LEU A 96 -0.33 -0.77 2.69
CA LEU A 96 -0.85 -2.12 2.56
C LEU A 96 0.28 -3.12 2.72
N VAL A 97 0.00 -4.25 3.38
CA VAL A 97 0.96 -5.31 3.65
C VAL A 97 0.51 -6.59 2.94
N LEU A 98 1.40 -7.13 2.11
CA LEU A 98 1.25 -8.45 1.48
C LEU A 98 2.23 -9.41 2.16
N GLN A 99 1.74 -10.46 2.82
CA GLN A 99 2.59 -11.48 3.45
C GLN A 99 2.30 -12.89 2.94
N SER A 100 1.26 -13.04 2.11
CA SER A 100 0.82 -14.32 1.57
C SER A 100 0.37 -14.21 0.11
N VAL A 101 0.23 -15.38 -0.53
CA VAL A 101 -0.37 -15.49 -1.87
C VAL A 101 -1.80 -14.94 -1.87
N ASP A 102 -2.56 -15.14 -0.80
CA ASP A 102 -3.94 -14.69 -0.69
C ASP A 102 -4.01 -13.17 -0.59
N ASP A 103 -3.12 -12.53 0.18
CA ASP A 103 -3.03 -11.07 0.22
C ASP A 103 -2.77 -10.49 -1.17
N ALA A 104 -1.81 -11.07 -1.91
CA ALA A 104 -1.45 -10.63 -3.25
C ALA A 104 -2.63 -10.77 -4.23
N LYS A 105 -3.35 -11.90 -4.18
CA LYS A 105 -4.55 -12.12 -5.01
C LYS A 105 -5.69 -11.17 -4.66
N ASN A 106 -5.92 -10.92 -3.37
CA ASN A 106 -6.93 -9.98 -2.93
C ASN A 106 -6.59 -8.56 -3.38
N TYR A 107 -5.33 -8.14 -3.27
CA TYR A 107 -4.91 -6.85 -3.81
C TYR A 107 -5.10 -6.77 -5.34
N ASP A 108 -4.65 -7.78 -6.10
CA ASP A 108 -4.79 -7.79 -7.56
C ASP A 108 -6.27 -7.69 -7.99
N THR A 109 -7.16 -8.36 -7.24
CA THR A 109 -8.59 -8.40 -7.53
C THR A 109 -9.32 -7.12 -7.15
N HIS A 110 -8.94 -6.47 -6.05
CA HIS A 110 -9.74 -5.41 -5.43
C HIS A 110 -9.12 -4.01 -5.49
N LEU A 111 -7.83 -3.89 -5.79
CA LEU A 111 -7.06 -2.66 -5.61
C LEU A 111 -6.03 -2.37 -6.70
N TYR A 112 -5.72 -3.31 -7.60
CA TYR A 112 -4.75 -3.06 -8.66
C TYR A 112 -5.28 -2.10 -9.73
N ASP A 113 -6.51 -2.35 -10.20
CA ASP A 113 -7.19 -1.55 -11.22
C ASP A 113 -8.27 -0.63 -10.65
N GLU A 114 -8.50 -0.68 -9.33
CA GLU A 114 -9.58 0.03 -8.65
C GLU A 114 -9.04 1.00 -7.59
N LEU A 115 -9.76 2.10 -7.37
CA LEU A 115 -9.44 3.03 -6.29
C LEU A 115 -9.93 2.48 -4.94
N PRO A 116 -9.19 2.68 -3.84
CA PRO A 116 -9.54 2.16 -2.51
C PRO A 116 -10.76 2.85 -1.91
N TYR A 117 -11.11 4.05 -2.38
CA TYR A 117 -12.29 4.79 -1.96
C TYR A 117 -13.04 5.31 -3.18
N THR A 118 -14.35 5.19 -3.13
CA THR A 118 -15.29 5.66 -4.15
C THR A 118 -15.44 7.19 -4.12
N SER A 119 -16.03 7.75 -5.17
CA SER A 119 -16.34 9.19 -5.21
C SER A 119 -17.28 9.62 -4.09
N ASP A 120 -18.23 8.77 -3.71
CA ASP A 120 -19.23 9.07 -2.69
C ASP A 120 -18.57 9.07 -1.30
N GLU A 121 -17.66 8.13 -1.03
CA GLU A 121 -16.87 8.12 0.21
C GLU A 121 -16.03 9.39 0.33
N TYR A 122 -15.32 9.80 -0.73
CA TYR A 122 -14.60 11.08 -0.72
C TYR A 122 -15.52 12.30 -0.55
N ALA A 123 -16.73 12.27 -1.13
CA ALA A 123 -17.69 13.35 -0.96
C ALA A 123 -18.14 13.49 0.50
N GLN A 124 -18.30 12.38 1.23
CA GLN A 124 -18.63 12.40 2.67
C GLN A 124 -17.50 12.94 3.55
N MET A 125 -16.28 13.05 3.03
CA MET A 125 -15.15 13.68 3.71
C MET A 125 -15.11 15.22 3.53
N SER A 126 -16.06 15.80 2.78
CA SER A 126 -16.24 17.25 2.66
C SER A 126 -17.20 17.76 3.73
N LYS A 127 -16.76 18.70 4.57
CA LYS A 127 -17.65 19.38 5.55
C LYS A 127 -18.78 20.18 4.92
N LYS A 128 -18.65 20.54 3.65
CA LYS A 128 -19.71 21.21 2.90
C LYS A 128 -20.86 20.26 2.53
N ILE A 129 -20.57 18.96 2.43
CA ILE A 129 -21.54 17.90 2.10
C ILE A 129 -22.00 17.18 3.37
N ASN A 130 -21.05 16.87 4.25
CA ASN A 130 -21.27 16.23 5.55
C ASN A 130 -20.73 17.14 6.67
N GLU A 131 -21.59 18.00 7.20
CA GLU A 131 -21.20 19.00 8.21
C GLU A 131 -20.64 18.38 9.51
N ALA A 132 -20.98 17.11 9.79
CA ALA A 132 -20.50 16.40 10.96
C ALA A 132 -19.09 15.83 10.80
N PHE A 133 -18.53 15.78 9.58
CA PHE A 133 -17.19 15.24 9.34
C PHE A 133 -16.11 16.06 10.03
N THR A 134 -15.19 15.37 10.70
CA THR A 134 -14.12 15.96 11.50
C THR A 134 -12.74 15.52 11.00
N TYR A 135 -11.71 16.15 11.54
CA TYR A 135 -10.33 15.71 11.31
C TYR A 135 -10.05 14.34 11.94
N ASP A 136 -10.67 14.04 13.08
CA ASP A 136 -10.49 12.74 13.74
C ASP A 136 -11.11 11.61 12.91
N ASP A 137 -12.29 11.84 12.30
CA ASP A 137 -12.90 10.88 11.36
C ASP A 137 -11.96 10.59 10.18
N LEU A 138 -11.28 11.61 9.64
CA LEU A 138 -10.28 11.42 8.59
C LEU A 138 -9.12 10.54 9.08
N LEU A 139 -8.60 10.78 10.29
CA LEU A 139 -7.51 9.97 10.84
C LEU A 139 -7.92 8.51 11.07
N GLU A 140 -9.17 8.27 11.50
CA GLU A 140 -9.71 6.92 11.64
C GLU A 140 -9.80 6.20 10.28
N ILE A 141 -10.25 6.89 9.24
CA ILE A 141 -10.29 6.34 7.87
C ILE A 141 -8.90 5.96 7.38
N ILE A 142 -7.90 6.82 7.63
CA ILE A 142 -6.51 6.57 7.24
C ILE A 142 -5.93 5.37 7.99
N ALA A 143 -6.18 5.29 9.30
CA ALA A 143 -5.67 4.20 10.14
C ALA A 143 -6.33 2.85 9.83
N ALA A 144 -7.57 2.84 9.32
CA ALA A 144 -8.28 1.63 8.94
C ALA A 144 -7.82 1.06 7.58
N TYR A 145 -7.07 1.84 6.79
CA TYR A 145 -6.71 1.48 5.43
C TYR A 145 -5.97 0.14 5.36
N SER A 146 -6.64 -0.86 4.78
CA SER A 146 -6.14 -2.22 4.61
C SER A 146 -6.88 -2.90 3.46
N ILE A 147 -6.36 -4.05 3.00
CA ILE A 147 -7.05 -4.87 1.98
C ILE A 147 -8.39 -5.36 2.51
N GLU A 148 -8.44 -5.79 3.77
CA GLU A 148 -9.66 -6.25 4.43
C GLU A 148 -10.71 -5.14 4.57
N ASP A 149 -10.30 -3.92 4.93
CA ASP A 149 -11.18 -2.75 4.97
C ASP A 149 -11.83 -2.51 3.60
N VAL A 150 -11.01 -2.42 2.54
CA VAL A 150 -11.50 -2.15 1.18
C VAL A 150 -12.46 -3.24 0.74
N MET A 151 -12.10 -4.51 0.93
CA MET A 151 -12.97 -5.65 0.60
C MET A 151 -14.30 -5.59 1.36
N THR A 152 -14.26 -5.23 2.64
CA THR A 152 -15.47 -5.13 3.48
C THR A 152 -16.38 -4.00 2.99
N ARG A 153 -15.82 -2.82 2.70
CA ARG A 153 -16.60 -1.67 2.21
C ARG A 153 -17.16 -1.88 0.81
N HIS A 154 -16.38 -2.49 -0.09
CA HIS A 154 -16.79 -2.70 -1.47
C HIS A 154 -17.68 -3.94 -1.65
N GLY A 155 -17.55 -4.95 -0.78
CA GLY A 155 -18.39 -6.15 -0.78
C GLY A 155 -19.75 -5.99 -0.11
N ALA A 156 -20.00 -4.85 0.55
CA ALA A 156 -21.28 -4.50 1.16
C ALA A 156 -22.29 -3.83 0.20
N GLN A 157 -22.00 -3.83 -1.12
CA GLN A 157 -22.87 -3.30 -2.17
C GLN A 157 -23.66 -4.38 -2.91
#